data_AF-A0A9W7YKM8-F1
#
_entry.id   AF-A0A9W7YKM8-F1
#
_cell.length_a   1.000
_cell.length_b   1.000
_cell.length_c   1.000
_cell.angle_alpha   90.00
_cell.angle_beta   90.00
_cell.angle_gamma   90.00
#
_symmetry.space_group_name_H-M   'P 1'
#
loop_
_entity.id
_entity.type
_entity.pdbx_description
1 polymer ?
#
loop_
_entity_poly.entity_id
_entity_poly.type
_entity_poly.pdbx_seq_one_letter_code
_entity_poly.pdbx_strand_id
1 'polypeptide(L)'
;MAQFTQHFMARAFALLAVPFALYISFFYVHLAVLTSSGPGDAYHTAKFQMQLLNNPMRQSSFDVHFGDEIQFRHRDTGVYMESSADRYPLRYADQRVSSQGQQVTGAKKRSDNAYWRIKPAQASDEFAQFMVRKQAGEAIPAEETDRWAVHNLDFVQLEHVNTGMNLRTHDVASPMTATNMEITTLALNDTAKEADTVWQIKIDHAKTNATRLQTSASFMRIVSQKHGVAVWTHSKALPDWGHKHQEINGNKKPEDKSTLWTVPRIRGRSASAEELDAMAKKIVKMGFLAKFAELQGLMFRHNNALTTVHPFQSTPLTWPFMVRGISFWTDKDSRRQIYLMGNPVGWWISDVALLMYGVTMVMIALLTRRNVEVVDGIVQRHMLRSTGFIVAAWVLHYVPFFLMGRSLFLHHYLPSSIFAYMTTAALFQFASIMDYPRFALKHWHSNVRALVPSGVSVVGFGILVAAQ
;
A
#
# COMPACT_ATOMS: atom_id res chain seq x y z
N MET A 1 -39.34 -12.66 -27.38
CA MET A 1 -38.86 -12.41 -26.00
C MET A 1 -37.97 -13.52 -25.47
N ALA A 2 -38.39 -14.79 -25.48
CA ALA A 2 -37.59 -15.91 -24.93
C ALA A 2 -36.16 -16.03 -25.53
N GLN A 3 -36.02 -15.96 -26.85
CA GLN A 3 -34.70 -16.05 -27.51
C GLN A 3 -33.77 -14.88 -27.14
N PHE A 4 -34.31 -13.66 -27.00
CA PHE A 4 -33.53 -12.50 -26.54
C PHE A 4 -33.01 -12.73 -25.12
N THR A 5 -33.88 -13.17 -24.20
CA THR A 5 -33.49 -13.46 -22.82
C THR A 5 -32.42 -14.55 -22.75
N GLN A 6 -32.56 -15.63 -23.52
CA GLN A 6 -31.54 -16.68 -23.60
C GLN A 6 -30.18 -16.15 -24.05
N HIS A 7 -30.16 -15.36 -25.12
CA HIS A 7 -28.92 -14.75 -25.60
C HIS A 7 -28.34 -13.72 -24.63
N PHE A 8 -29.17 -12.94 -23.95
CA PHE A 8 -28.73 -11.98 -22.95
C PHE A 8 -28.09 -12.70 -21.76
N MET A 9 -28.78 -13.71 -21.19
CA MET A 9 -28.28 -14.47 -20.05
C MET A 9 -27.00 -15.24 -20.39
N ALA A 10 -26.92 -15.86 -21.58
CA ALA A 10 -25.72 -16.53 -22.05
C ALA A 10 -24.53 -15.57 -22.15
N ARG A 11 -24.72 -14.36 -22.67
CA ARG A 11 -23.67 -13.34 -22.75
C ARG A 11 -23.31 -12.75 -21.39
N ALA A 12 -24.28 -12.48 -20.52
CA ALA A 12 -24.03 -12.00 -19.16
C ALA A 12 -23.22 -13.04 -18.37
N PHE A 13 -23.55 -14.32 -18.50
CA PHE A 13 -22.78 -15.39 -17.89
C PHE A 13 -21.36 -15.48 -18.47
N ALA A 14 -21.22 -15.58 -19.80
CA ALA A 14 -19.92 -15.79 -20.44
C ALA A 14 -18.99 -14.58 -20.37
N LEU A 15 -19.51 -13.35 -20.42
CA LEU A 15 -18.73 -12.12 -20.52
C LEU A 15 -18.61 -11.35 -19.19
N LEU A 16 -19.42 -11.66 -18.18
CA LEU A 16 -19.32 -11.06 -16.85
C LEU A 16 -19.04 -12.10 -15.77
N ALA A 17 -19.90 -13.11 -15.62
CA ALA A 17 -19.79 -14.07 -14.51
C ALA A 17 -18.50 -14.90 -14.60
N VAL A 18 -18.18 -15.45 -15.79
CA VAL A 18 -16.97 -16.27 -15.98
C VAL A 18 -15.68 -15.47 -15.76
N PRO A 19 -15.45 -14.29 -16.38
CA PRO A 19 -14.26 -13.48 -16.10
C PRO A 19 -14.18 -13.01 -14.64
N PHE A 20 -15.31 -12.67 -14.02
CA PHE A 20 -15.36 -12.27 -12.61
C PHE A 20 -14.98 -13.43 -11.67
N ALA A 21 -15.47 -14.64 -11.95
CA ALA A 21 -15.11 -15.84 -11.19
C ALA A 21 -13.62 -16.18 -11.34
N LEU A 22 -13.07 -16.08 -12.56
CA LEU A 22 -11.64 -16.25 -12.82
C LEU A 22 -10.80 -15.19 -12.09
N TYR A 23 -11.23 -13.94 -12.10
CA TYR A 23 -10.55 -12.88 -11.36
C TYR A 23 -10.51 -13.20 -9.85
N ILE A 24 -11.66 -13.54 -9.25
CA ILE A 24 -11.73 -13.92 -7.84
C ILE A 24 -10.88 -15.15 -7.54
N SER A 25 -10.85 -16.16 -8.41
CA SER A 25 -10.09 -17.39 -8.18
C SER A 25 -8.58 -17.12 -8.15
N PHE A 26 -8.05 -16.21 -8.98
CA PHE A 26 -6.65 -15.80 -8.89
C PHE A 26 -6.32 -15.16 -7.54
N PHE A 27 -7.21 -14.31 -7.01
CA PHE A 27 -7.02 -13.73 -5.68
C PHE A 27 -7.18 -14.76 -4.55
N TYR A 28 -8.02 -15.77 -4.76
CA TYR A 28 -8.12 -16.91 -3.83
C TYR A 28 -6.79 -17.66 -3.78
N VAL A 29 -6.23 -18.03 -4.93
CA VAL A 29 -4.92 -18.68 -5.02
C VAL A 29 -3.83 -17.80 -4.42
N HIS A 30 -3.80 -16.50 -4.75
CA HIS A 30 -2.84 -15.54 -4.20
C HIS A 30 -2.82 -15.54 -2.66
N LEU A 31 -4.00 -15.42 -2.03
CA LEU A 31 -4.13 -15.41 -0.56
C LEU A 31 -3.94 -16.79 0.08
N ALA A 32 -4.14 -17.87 -0.68
CA ALA A 32 -3.89 -19.23 -0.21
C ALA A 32 -2.40 -19.60 -0.23
N VAL A 33 -1.63 -19.05 -1.18
CA VAL A 33 -0.19 -19.31 -1.33
C VAL A 33 0.63 -18.37 -0.43
N LEU A 34 0.32 -17.07 -0.41
CA LEU A 34 1.07 -16.07 0.34
C LEU A 34 0.56 -15.95 1.78
N THR A 35 0.90 -16.95 2.60
CA THR A 35 0.43 -17.05 3.99
C THR A 35 1.39 -16.49 5.02
N SER A 36 2.63 -16.13 4.64
CA SER A 36 3.66 -15.63 5.55
C SER A 36 3.71 -14.10 5.59
N SER A 37 4.10 -13.55 6.74
CA SER A 37 4.38 -12.12 6.93
C SER A 37 5.62 -11.69 6.13
N GLY A 38 5.59 -10.47 5.62
CA GLY A 38 6.67 -9.86 4.84
C GLY A 38 6.49 -8.34 4.78
N PRO A 39 7.44 -7.56 4.22
CA PRO A 39 7.45 -6.10 4.32
C PRO A 39 6.19 -5.38 3.81
N GLY A 40 5.42 -6.03 2.92
CA GLY A 40 4.16 -5.50 2.39
C GLY A 40 2.94 -5.69 3.30
N ASP A 41 3.05 -6.45 4.39
CA ASP A 41 1.92 -6.67 5.31
C ASP A 41 1.54 -5.42 6.11
N ALA A 42 2.46 -4.46 6.26
CA ALA A 42 2.25 -3.18 6.94
C ALA A 42 1.10 -2.34 6.36
N TYR A 43 0.74 -2.55 5.09
CA TYR A 43 -0.37 -1.84 4.44
C TYR A 43 -1.75 -2.42 4.79
N HIS A 44 -1.79 -3.62 5.36
CA HIS A 44 -3.02 -4.32 5.73
C HIS A 44 -3.50 -3.94 7.13
N THR A 45 -4.76 -4.24 7.44
CA THR A 45 -5.28 -4.09 8.80
C THR A 45 -4.63 -5.08 9.75
N ALA A 46 -4.57 -4.74 11.04
CA ALA A 46 -4.09 -5.65 12.10
C ALA A 46 -4.78 -7.01 12.07
N LYS A 47 -6.10 -7.04 11.80
CA LYS A 47 -6.89 -8.27 11.70
C LYS A 47 -6.40 -9.18 10.57
N PHE A 48 -6.02 -8.60 9.44
CA PHE A 48 -5.44 -9.34 8.32
C PHE A 48 -4.03 -9.82 8.68
N GLN A 49 -3.18 -8.92 9.19
CA GLN A 49 -1.79 -9.19 9.54
C GLN A 49 -1.64 -10.34 10.54
N MET A 50 -2.46 -10.38 11.60
CA MET A 50 -2.42 -11.42 12.62
C MET A 50 -2.64 -12.85 12.07
N GLN A 51 -3.29 -13.00 10.92
CA GLN A 51 -3.52 -14.31 10.30
C GLN A 51 -2.33 -14.82 9.49
N LEU A 52 -1.36 -13.95 9.17
CA LEU A 52 -0.14 -14.35 8.48
C LEU A 52 0.77 -15.15 9.43
N LEU A 53 1.45 -16.15 8.89
CA LEU A 53 2.47 -16.92 9.59
C LEU A 53 3.66 -16.04 9.93
N ASN A 54 4.28 -16.29 11.08
CA ASN A 54 5.44 -15.53 11.58
C ASN A 54 5.21 -14.02 11.76
N ASN A 55 3.95 -13.56 11.82
CA ASN A 55 3.67 -12.17 12.12
C ASN A 55 4.06 -11.85 13.58
N PRO A 56 4.83 -10.76 13.85
CA PRO A 56 5.21 -10.38 15.22
C PRO A 56 4.01 -10.17 16.16
N MET A 57 2.88 -9.69 15.62
CA MET A 57 1.62 -9.52 16.36
C MET A 57 1.00 -10.85 16.79
N ARG A 58 1.32 -11.94 16.07
CA ARG A 58 0.86 -13.29 16.40
C ARG A 58 1.67 -13.93 17.53
N GLN A 59 2.93 -13.53 17.69
CA GLN A 59 3.89 -14.18 18.59
C GLN A 59 4.03 -13.49 19.97
N SER A 60 3.31 -12.38 20.20
CA SER A 60 3.50 -11.58 21.42
C SER A 60 2.28 -10.74 21.75
N SER A 61 1.23 -11.35 22.30
CA SER A 61 0.12 -10.61 22.94
C SER A 61 0.11 -10.87 24.44
N PHE A 62 1.10 -10.33 25.14
CA PHE A 62 1.19 -10.35 26.59
C PHE A 62 0.52 -9.11 27.16
N ASP A 63 -0.12 -9.26 28.31
CA ASP A 63 -0.54 -8.12 29.11
C ASP A 63 0.70 -7.37 29.59
N VAL A 64 0.68 -6.04 29.43
CA VAL A 64 1.72 -5.15 29.92
C VAL A 64 1.40 -4.79 31.36
N HIS A 65 2.37 -4.95 32.25
CA HIS A 65 2.23 -4.63 33.66
C HIS A 65 3.14 -3.46 34.05
N PHE A 66 2.79 -2.75 35.11
CA PHE A 66 3.67 -1.78 35.73
C PHE A 66 4.98 -2.45 36.16
N GLY A 67 6.09 -1.75 35.93
CA GLY A 67 7.45 -2.24 36.11
C GLY A 67 8.04 -2.97 34.90
N ASP A 68 7.24 -3.30 33.87
CA ASP A 68 7.77 -3.93 32.67
C ASP A 68 8.65 -2.97 31.87
N GLU A 69 9.73 -3.49 31.30
CA GLU A 69 10.60 -2.78 30.37
C GLU A 69 10.11 -3.03 28.95
N ILE A 70 9.50 -2.01 28.34
CA ILE A 70 8.81 -2.12 27.06
C ILE A 70 9.41 -1.20 26.01
N GLN A 71 9.18 -1.52 24.74
CA GLN A 71 9.50 -0.63 23.63
C GLN A 71 8.22 -0.01 23.10
N PHE A 72 8.30 1.19 22.52
CA PHE A 72 7.19 1.80 21.78
C PHE A 72 7.54 1.86 20.31
N ARG A 73 6.65 1.35 19.44
CA ARG A 73 6.79 1.40 17.99
C ARG A 73 5.67 2.20 17.37
N HIS A 74 6.02 3.18 16.55
CA HIS A 74 5.04 4.00 15.86
C HIS A 74 4.35 3.20 14.76
N ARG A 75 3.02 3.29 14.64
CA ARG A 75 2.25 2.48 13.68
C ARG A 75 2.61 2.77 12.22
N ASP A 76 2.66 4.05 11.85
CA ASP A 76 2.74 4.42 10.42
C ASP A 76 4.19 4.46 9.90
N THR A 77 5.15 4.88 10.73
CA THR A 77 6.58 4.98 10.32
C THR A 77 7.43 3.81 10.80
N GLY A 78 6.92 3.00 11.74
CA GLY A 78 7.60 1.79 12.23
C GLY A 78 8.82 2.03 13.11
N VAL A 79 9.13 3.28 13.48
CA VAL A 79 10.28 3.65 14.32
C VAL A 79 10.03 3.34 15.79
N TYR A 80 11.12 3.12 16.53
CA TYR A 80 11.16 2.92 17.96
C TYR A 80 11.44 4.23 18.68
N MET A 81 10.71 4.50 19.76
CA MET A 81 11.01 5.63 20.64
C MET A 81 12.26 5.34 21.44
N GLU A 82 13.32 6.10 21.19
CA GLU A 82 14.65 5.92 21.76
C GLU A 82 15.12 7.22 22.44
N SER A 83 15.94 7.09 23.48
CA SER A 83 16.64 8.21 24.09
C SER A 83 18.12 7.87 24.36
N SER A 84 19.01 8.85 24.28
CA SER A 84 20.45 8.69 24.52
C SER A 84 20.97 9.79 25.44
N ALA A 85 22.22 9.72 25.90
CA ALA A 85 22.82 10.78 26.71
C ALA A 85 23.03 12.11 25.93
N ASP A 86 22.80 12.10 24.62
CA ASP A 86 22.90 13.29 23.78
C ASP A 86 21.78 14.29 24.10
N ARG A 87 22.06 15.57 23.90
CA ARG A 87 21.13 16.66 24.22
C ARG A 87 20.73 17.42 22.97
N TYR A 88 19.55 18.04 23.02
CA TYR A 88 19.16 19.00 21.99
C TYR A 88 20.18 20.14 21.91
N PRO A 89 20.51 20.62 20.69
CA PRO A 89 21.43 21.75 20.53
C PRO A 89 20.83 23.02 21.12
N LEU A 90 21.65 23.95 21.63
CA LEU A 90 21.17 25.20 22.23
C LEU A 90 20.22 25.97 21.30
N ARG A 91 20.59 26.04 20.02
CA ARG A 91 19.83 26.71 18.97
C ARG A 91 19.65 25.78 17.78
N TYR A 92 18.45 25.77 17.24
CA TYR A 92 18.17 25.10 15.97
C TYR A 92 18.56 25.99 14.78
N ALA A 93 18.48 25.44 13.56
CA ALA A 93 18.83 26.16 12.33
C ALA A 93 18.03 27.46 12.12
N ASP A 94 16.83 27.54 12.68
CA ASP A 94 15.93 28.69 12.61
C ASP A 94 16.03 29.63 13.83
N GLN A 95 17.12 29.54 14.60
CA GLN A 95 17.44 30.37 15.76
C GLN A 95 16.55 30.20 16.99
N ARG A 96 15.55 29.32 16.95
CA ARG A 96 14.78 28.93 18.15
C ARG A 96 15.68 28.24 19.17
N VAL A 97 15.40 28.49 20.44
CA VAL A 97 16.16 27.96 21.57
C VAL A 97 15.49 26.67 22.07
N SER A 98 16.26 25.61 22.23
CA SER A 98 15.78 24.34 22.81
C SER A 98 15.87 24.35 24.33
N SER A 99 15.37 23.29 24.96
CA SER A 99 15.55 23.08 26.40
C SER A 99 16.96 22.62 26.79
N GLN A 100 17.81 22.24 25.81
CA GLN A 100 19.02 21.44 26.01
C GLN A 100 18.81 20.17 26.84
N GLY A 101 17.57 19.68 26.90
CA GLY A 101 17.24 18.42 27.52
C GLY A 101 17.81 17.24 26.74
N GLN A 102 17.82 16.07 27.38
CA GLN A 102 18.21 14.83 26.72
C GLN A 102 17.24 14.51 25.58
N GLN A 103 17.78 14.12 24.43
CA GLN A 103 16.99 13.96 23.21
C GLN A 103 16.14 12.69 23.25
N VAL A 104 14.93 12.77 22.69
CA VAL A 104 14.06 11.62 22.41
C VAL A 104 13.82 11.59 20.91
N THR A 105 14.16 10.47 20.27
CA THR A 105 14.18 10.33 18.80
C THR A 105 13.54 9.01 18.34
N GLY A 106 13.16 8.94 17.07
CA GLY A 106 12.54 7.78 16.44
C GLY A 106 13.54 6.98 15.62
N ALA A 107 14.12 5.92 16.19
CA ALA A 107 15.10 5.07 15.53
C ALA A 107 14.44 3.98 14.67
N LYS A 108 14.92 3.75 13.44
CA LYS A 108 14.41 2.65 12.60
C LYS A 108 14.94 1.28 13.04
N LYS A 109 16.18 1.25 13.55
CA LYS A 109 16.81 0.04 14.06
C LYS A 109 16.49 -0.11 15.53
N ARG A 110 16.33 -1.35 15.98
CA ARG A 110 16.14 -1.66 17.39
C ARG A 110 17.45 -1.50 18.13
N SER A 111 17.39 -0.91 19.31
CA SER A 111 18.51 -0.72 20.24
C SER A 111 18.04 -0.97 21.68
N ASP A 112 18.99 -1.10 22.61
CA ASP A 112 18.70 -1.16 24.04
C ASP A 112 18.26 0.19 24.62
N ASN A 113 18.58 1.30 23.93
CA ASN A 113 18.12 2.64 24.27
C ASN A 113 16.63 2.88 23.94
N ALA A 114 15.95 1.91 23.33
CA ALA A 114 14.52 1.99 23.05
C ALA A 114 13.65 1.41 24.19
N TYR A 115 14.24 0.96 25.29
CA TYR A 115 13.49 0.42 26.43
C TYR A 115 13.09 1.50 27.43
N TRP A 116 11.81 1.48 27.76
CA TRP A 116 11.16 2.34 28.73
C TRP A 116 10.48 1.47 29.79
N ARG A 117 10.70 1.79 31.07
CA ARG A 117 9.99 1.17 32.18
C ARG A 117 8.71 1.95 32.45
N ILE A 118 7.57 1.26 32.39
CA ILE A 118 6.26 1.85 32.68
C ILE A 118 5.98 1.82 34.19
N LYS A 119 5.77 2.98 34.80
CA LYS A 119 5.50 3.12 36.25
C LYS A 119 4.14 3.78 36.46
N PRO A 120 3.45 3.51 37.58
CA PRO A 120 2.26 4.27 37.94
C PRO A 120 2.64 5.74 38.20
N ALA A 121 1.74 6.67 37.86
CA ALA A 121 1.97 8.10 38.10
C ALA A 121 2.09 8.46 39.58
N GLN A 122 1.44 7.68 40.45
CA GLN A 122 1.58 7.75 41.90
C GLN A 122 2.05 6.39 42.40
N ALA A 123 3.31 6.31 42.85
CA ALA A 123 3.85 5.07 43.40
C ALA A 123 3.38 4.91 44.85
N SER A 124 2.72 3.78 45.14
CA SER A 124 2.45 3.35 46.51
C SER A 124 3.66 2.60 47.09
N ASP A 125 3.76 2.52 48.42
CA ASP A 125 4.80 1.72 49.09
C ASP A 125 4.74 0.24 48.68
N GLU A 126 3.52 -0.28 48.42
CA GLU A 126 3.30 -1.62 47.88
C GLU A 126 3.96 -1.81 46.51
N PHE A 127 3.83 -0.83 45.61
CA PHE A 127 4.46 -0.89 44.29
C PHE A 127 5.99 -0.85 44.40
N ALA A 128 6.52 -0.04 45.32
CA ALA A 128 7.96 0.05 45.55
C ALA A 128 8.53 -1.31 46.03
N GLN A 129 7.86 -1.98 46.97
CA GLN A 129 8.25 -3.32 47.43
C GLN A 129 8.15 -4.37 46.31
N PHE A 130 7.07 -4.34 45.52
CA PHE A 130 6.92 -5.19 44.34
C PHE A 130 8.07 -5.00 43.34
N MET A 131 8.46 -3.75 43.07
CA MET A 131 9.57 -3.45 42.16
C MET A 131 10.92 -3.94 42.66
N VAL A 132 11.20 -3.83 43.96
CA VAL A 132 12.44 -4.35 44.56
C VAL A 132 12.53 -5.87 44.35
N ARG A 133 11.45 -6.60 44.64
CA ARG A 133 11.38 -8.05 44.45
C ARG A 133 11.52 -8.44 42.98
N LYS A 134 10.84 -7.71 42.08
CA LYS A 134 10.90 -7.93 40.62
C LYS A 134 12.31 -7.69 40.07
N GLN A 135 13.01 -6.66 40.55
CA GLN A 135 14.38 -6.37 40.14
C GLN A 135 15.40 -7.35 40.73
N ALA A 136 15.13 -7.90 41.92
CA ALA A 136 15.92 -8.98 42.51
C ALA A 136 15.75 -10.33 41.78
N GLY A 137 14.81 -10.42 40.83
CA GLY A 137 14.53 -11.64 40.08
C GLY A 137 13.76 -12.69 40.87
N GLU A 138 13.06 -12.30 41.93
CA GLU A 138 12.21 -13.21 42.69
C GLU A 138 11.04 -13.72 41.83
N ALA A 139 10.64 -14.98 42.05
CA ALA A 139 9.45 -15.54 41.42
C ALA A 139 8.20 -14.93 42.05
N ILE A 140 7.59 -13.96 41.37
CA ILE A 140 6.36 -13.30 41.82
C ILE A 140 5.14 -14.12 41.34
N PRO A 141 4.15 -14.41 42.21
CA PRO A 141 2.91 -15.07 41.80
C PRO A 141 2.20 -14.34 40.67
N ALA A 142 1.53 -15.09 39.79
CA ALA A 142 0.80 -14.52 38.65
C ALA A 142 -0.30 -13.55 39.11
N GLU A 143 -1.02 -13.87 40.17
CA GLU A 143 -2.09 -13.01 40.73
C GLU A 143 -1.56 -11.65 41.22
N GLU A 144 -0.37 -11.63 41.84
CA GLU A 144 0.28 -10.39 42.28
C GLU A 144 0.73 -9.55 41.08
N THR A 145 1.25 -10.20 40.03
CA THR A 145 1.64 -9.52 38.78
C THR A 145 0.43 -8.93 38.07
N ASP A 146 -0.68 -9.68 38.00
CA ASP A 146 -1.91 -9.31 37.29
C ASP A 146 -2.59 -8.07 37.92
N ARG A 147 -2.41 -7.86 39.24
CA ARG A 147 -2.84 -6.64 39.95
C ARG A 147 -2.20 -5.38 39.36
N TRP A 148 -1.01 -5.50 38.80
CA TRP A 148 -0.26 -4.40 38.21
C TRP A 148 -0.46 -4.29 36.69
N ALA A 149 -1.46 -4.93 36.11
CA ALA A 149 -1.77 -4.79 34.69
C ALA A 149 -2.11 -3.32 34.34
N VAL A 150 -1.59 -2.85 33.21
CA VAL A 150 -1.87 -1.50 32.71
C VAL A 150 -3.18 -1.51 31.93
N HIS A 151 -4.10 -0.64 32.31
CA HIS A 151 -5.43 -0.53 31.75
C HIS A 151 -5.62 0.75 30.92
N ASN A 152 -6.72 0.79 30.18
CA ASN A 152 -7.11 1.97 29.41
C ASN A 152 -7.42 3.15 30.34
N LEU A 153 -6.86 4.32 30.01
CA LEU A 153 -6.94 5.58 30.75
C LEU A 153 -6.08 5.67 32.01
N ASP A 154 -5.22 4.67 32.27
CA ASP A 154 -4.26 4.74 33.38
C ASP A 154 -3.24 5.86 33.17
N PHE A 155 -2.87 6.49 34.29
CA PHE A 155 -1.82 7.50 34.35
C PHE A 155 -0.49 6.86 34.72
N VAL A 156 0.53 7.13 33.90
CA VAL A 156 1.82 6.46 33.95
C VAL A 156 2.96 7.46 33.86
N GLN A 157 4.11 7.09 34.41
CA GLN A 157 5.41 7.68 34.10
C GLN A 157 6.23 6.69 33.26
N LEU A 158 6.97 7.20 32.30
CA LEU A 158 7.80 6.39 31.40
C LEU A 158 9.27 6.68 31.68
N GLU A 159 9.98 5.77 32.35
CA GLU A 159 11.39 5.93 32.68
C GLU A 159 12.27 5.29 31.60
N HIS A 160 13.19 6.04 31.03
CA HIS A 160 14.17 5.48 30.11
C HIS A 160 15.15 4.58 30.86
N VAL A 161 15.23 3.29 30.51
CA VAL A 161 15.94 2.29 31.31
C VAL A 161 17.44 2.59 31.43
N ASN A 162 18.09 3.03 30.34
CA ASN A 162 19.53 3.23 30.34
C ASN A 162 19.98 4.52 31.03
N THR A 163 19.16 5.57 31.06
CA THR A 163 19.53 6.85 31.70
C THR A 163 18.79 7.14 32.99
N GLY A 164 17.76 6.35 33.35
CA GLY A 164 16.96 6.55 34.55
C GLY A 164 16.16 7.86 34.55
N MET A 165 15.87 8.44 33.39
CA MET A 165 15.16 9.72 33.29
C MET A 165 13.73 9.49 32.81
N ASN A 166 12.77 10.23 33.36
CA ASN A 166 11.35 10.15 33.01
C ASN A 166 11.05 10.95 31.74
N LEU A 167 10.25 10.41 30.82
CA LEU A 167 9.77 11.09 29.63
C LEU A 167 8.96 12.34 30.02
N ARG A 168 9.26 13.46 29.39
CA ARG A 168 8.67 14.77 29.69
C ARG A 168 8.31 15.50 28.40
N THR A 169 7.25 16.30 28.45
CA THR A 169 7.00 17.37 27.48
C THR A 169 6.74 18.68 28.21
N HIS A 170 6.94 19.81 27.54
CA HIS A 170 6.80 21.13 28.14
C HIS A 170 6.58 22.18 27.05
N ASP A 171 6.35 23.44 27.46
CA ASP A 171 6.07 24.54 26.54
C ASP A 171 7.34 25.08 25.84
N VAL A 172 8.01 24.20 25.11
CA VAL A 172 9.09 24.50 24.17
C VAL A 172 8.71 23.89 22.83
N ALA A 173 8.96 24.61 21.75
CA ALA A 173 8.62 24.16 20.41
C ALA A 173 9.57 23.05 19.95
N SER A 174 9.03 22.03 19.30
CA SER A 174 9.79 20.90 18.76
C SER A 174 10.78 21.33 17.65
N PRO A 175 11.95 20.68 17.50
CA PRO A 175 13.01 21.09 16.58
C PRO A 175 12.58 21.29 15.13
N MET A 176 11.86 20.35 14.53
CA MET A 176 11.41 20.39 13.13
C MET A 176 9.97 20.88 13.00
N THR A 177 9.13 20.61 14.00
CA THR A 177 7.71 20.94 13.98
C THR A 177 7.37 22.02 15.01
N ALA A 178 7.56 23.30 14.64
CA ALA A 178 7.42 24.43 15.57
C ALA A 178 6.04 24.59 16.22
N THR A 179 4.98 24.02 15.63
CA THR A 179 3.62 24.04 16.19
C THR A 179 3.42 23.02 17.31
N ASN A 180 4.30 22.03 17.42
CA ASN A 180 4.25 20.93 18.38
C ASN A 180 5.22 21.18 19.54
N MET A 181 5.00 20.47 20.66
CA MET A 181 5.83 20.59 21.84
C MET A 181 7.04 19.64 21.76
N GLU A 182 8.18 20.06 22.29
CA GLU A 182 9.37 19.24 22.44
C GLU A 182 9.11 18.10 23.44
N ILE A 183 9.60 16.91 23.11
CA ILE A 183 9.64 15.77 24.02
C ILE A 183 11.09 15.55 24.43
N THR A 184 11.33 15.51 25.73
CA THR A 184 12.65 15.33 26.34
C THR A 184 12.51 14.41 27.56
N THR A 185 13.51 14.38 28.44
CA THR A 185 13.46 13.64 29.69
C THR A 185 13.75 14.56 30.90
N LEU A 186 13.30 14.12 32.08
CA LEU A 186 13.50 14.77 33.37
C LEU A 186 14.23 13.83 34.31
N ALA A 187 15.19 14.34 35.08
CA ALA A 187 15.85 13.56 36.11
C ALA A 187 14.90 13.28 37.28
N LEU A 188 14.99 12.09 37.88
CA LEU A 188 14.11 11.62 38.98
C LEU A 188 14.11 12.52 40.22
N ASN A 189 15.15 13.33 40.42
CA ASN A 189 15.31 14.21 41.58
C ASN A 189 14.69 15.61 41.41
N ASP A 190 14.24 15.98 40.21
CA ASP A 190 13.64 17.30 39.94
C ASP A 190 12.11 17.25 40.16
N THR A 191 11.69 17.34 41.42
CA THR A 191 10.27 17.26 41.82
C THR A 191 9.44 18.45 41.35
N ALA A 192 10.06 19.60 41.06
CA ALA A 192 9.34 20.82 40.66
C ALA A 192 8.63 20.66 39.30
N LYS A 193 9.11 19.75 38.45
CA LYS A 193 8.58 19.52 37.09
C LYS A 193 7.98 18.13 36.91
N GLU A 194 7.74 17.41 38.00
CA GLU A 194 7.24 16.04 37.95
C GLU A 194 5.87 15.95 37.27
N ALA A 195 5.00 16.96 37.43
CA ALA A 195 3.70 17.04 36.76
C ALA A 195 3.78 17.03 35.21
N ASP A 196 4.93 17.39 34.63
CA ASP A 196 5.17 17.36 33.18
C ASP A 196 5.51 15.93 32.66
N THR A 197 5.72 14.98 33.58
CA THR A 197 6.15 13.60 33.28
C THR A 197 5.01 12.58 33.31
N VAL A 198 3.78 13.03 33.61
CA VAL A 198 2.61 12.15 33.69
C VAL A 198 1.92 12.05 32.34
N TRP A 199 1.74 10.81 31.89
CA TRP A 199 1.13 10.45 30.62
C TRP A 199 -0.10 9.57 30.86
N GLN A 200 -1.14 9.77 30.08
CA GLN A 200 -2.31 8.91 30.05
C GLN A 200 -2.21 7.95 28.86
N ILE A 201 -2.38 6.65 29.12
CA ILE A 201 -2.45 5.63 28.08
C ILE A 201 -3.89 5.50 27.59
N LYS A 202 -4.16 5.88 26.33
CA LYS A 202 -5.47 5.72 25.70
C LYS A 202 -5.43 4.61 24.66
N ILE A 203 -6.04 3.47 24.95
CA ILE A 203 -6.09 2.32 24.03
C ILE A 203 -7.17 2.60 22.96
N ASP A 204 -6.76 2.49 21.69
CA ASP A 204 -7.64 2.68 20.55
C ASP A 204 -8.67 1.54 20.49
N HIS A 205 -9.94 1.89 20.28
CA HIS A 205 -11.07 0.93 20.30
C HIS A 205 -11.21 0.12 21.61
N ALA A 206 -10.78 0.66 22.74
CA ALA A 206 -11.05 0.06 24.05
C ALA A 206 -12.56 -0.10 24.29
N LYS A 207 -12.99 -1.27 24.80
CA LYS A 207 -14.40 -1.53 25.11
C LYS A 207 -14.81 -0.90 26.44
N THR A 208 -13.91 -0.95 27.41
CA THR A 208 -14.11 -0.49 28.79
C THR A 208 -12.79 0.07 29.34
N ASN A 209 -12.85 0.80 30.46
CA ASN A 209 -11.63 1.23 31.16
C ASN A 209 -10.81 0.05 31.66
N ALA A 210 -11.45 -1.10 31.95
CA ALA A 210 -10.77 -2.35 32.30
C ALA A 210 -10.10 -3.07 31.10
N THR A 211 -10.07 -2.46 29.90
CA THR A 211 -9.33 -3.04 28.77
C THR A 211 -7.84 -2.98 29.06
N ARG A 212 -7.16 -4.13 29.09
CA ARG A 212 -5.72 -4.23 29.33
C ARG A 212 -4.91 -3.83 28.10
N LEU A 213 -3.76 -3.21 28.34
CA LEU A 213 -2.75 -2.95 27.32
C LEU A 213 -2.02 -4.26 26.99
N GLN A 214 -2.11 -4.68 25.73
CA GLN A 214 -1.47 -5.91 25.27
C GLN A 214 -0.37 -5.61 24.25
N THR A 215 0.75 -6.34 24.34
CA THR A 215 1.81 -6.22 23.35
C THR A 215 1.29 -6.59 21.96
N SER A 216 1.72 -5.84 20.95
CA SER A 216 1.41 -5.99 19.53
C SER A 216 -0.08 -6.05 19.12
N ALA A 217 -1.04 -6.25 20.02
CA ALA A 217 -2.47 -6.34 19.76
C ALA A 217 -3.20 -5.02 20.03
N SER A 218 -2.71 -4.24 20.99
CA SER A 218 -3.26 -2.92 21.32
C SER A 218 -2.52 -1.82 20.55
N PHE A 219 -3.30 -0.97 19.88
CA PHE A 219 -2.84 0.37 19.49
C PHE A 219 -3.20 1.35 20.61
N MET A 220 -2.31 2.27 20.91
CA MET A 220 -2.53 3.24 21.97
C MET A 220 -1.98 4.62 21.63
N ARG A 221 -2.51 5.64 22.28
CA ARG A 221 -1.99 7.01 22.30
C ARG A 221 -1.37 7.26 23.68
N ILE A 222 -0.23 7.95 23.68
CA ILE A 222 0.45 8.39 24.90
C ILE A 222 0.20 9.90 24.99
N VAL A 223 -0.68 10.33 25.89
CA VAL A 223 -1.16 11.71 25.96
C VAL A 223 -0.67 12.37 27.24
N SER A 224 0.00 13.51 27.14
CA SER A 224 0.44 14.26 28.33
C SER A 224 -0.76 14.73 29.14
N GLN A 225 -0.77 14.46 30.45
CA GLN A 225 -1.87 14.86 31.32
C GLN A 225 -1.98 16.39 31.44
N LYS A 226 -0.85 17.08 31.62
CA LYS A 226 -0.81 18.53 31.83
C LYS A 226 -1.03 19.32 30.55
N HIS A 227 -0.43 18.89 29.44
CA HIS A 227 -0.40 19.65 28.19
C HIS A 227 -1.44 19.18 27.15
N GLY A 228 -2.05 18.00 27.33
CA GLY A 228 -3.04 17.46 26.39
C GLY A 228 -2.50 17.07 25.01
N VAL A 229 -1.17 17.04 24.83
CA VAL A 229 -0.50 16.68 23.58
C VAL A 229 -0.24 15.17 23.51
N ALA A 230 -0.35 14.57 22.33
CA ALA A 230 -0.02 13.16 22.12
C ALA A 230 1.39 12.99 21.54
N VAL A 231 2.11 11.97 21.96
CA VAL A 231 3.41 11.61 21.37
C VAL A 231 3.22 11.23 19.90
N TRP A 232 4.00 11.84 19.01
CA TRP A 232 3.85 11.71 17.56
C TRP A 232 5.20 11.81 16.85
N THR A 233 5.24 11.36 15.59
CA THR A 233 6.42 11.44 14.72
C THR A 233 6.04 11.54 13.24
N HIS A 234 7.02 11.89 12.40
CA HIS A 234 6.86 12.01 10.96
C HIS A 234 8.08 11.46 10.19
N SER A 235 7.94 11.25 8.89
CA SER A 235 8.97 10.61 8.06
C SER A 235 10.27 11.41 7.84
N LYS A 236 10.29 12.73 8.12
CA LYS A 236 11.51 13.55 7.96
C LYS A 236 12.55 13.21 9.04
N ALA A 237 13.80 13.08 8.62
CA ALA A 237 14.93 12.84 9.51
C ALA A 237 15.40 14.14 10.17
N LEU A 238 15.84 14.03 11.42
CA LEU A 238 16.56 15.07 12.14
C LEU A 238 17.94 15.30 11.48
N PRO A 239 18.56 16.47 11.70
CA PRO A 239 19.93 16.74 11.28
C PRO A 239 20.95 15.81 11.98
N ASP A 240 22.23 15.98 11.67
CA ASP A 240 23.30 15.09 12.15
C ASP A 240 23.38 14.99 13.68
N TRP A 241 23.01 16.06 14.42
CA TRP A 241 22.94 16.02 15.89
C TRP A 241 21.92 15.02 16.44
N GLY A 242 20.89 14.67 15.65
CA GLY A 242 19.83 13.72 16.01
C GLY A 242 19.98 12.36 15.32
N HIS A 243 21.21 11.97 14.93
CA HIS A 243 21.54 10.67 14.32
C HIS A 243 20.76 10.33 13.04
N LYS A 244 20.18 11.32 12.36
CA LYS A 244 19.25 11.12 11.23
C LYS A 244 18.03 10.25 11.59
N HIS A 245 17.69 10.18 12.88
CA HIS A 245 16.46 9.56 13.38
C HIS A 245 15.25 10.46 13.07
N GLN A 246 14.04 9.97 13.32
CA GLN A 246 12.83 10.80 13.22
C GLN A 246 12.65 11.68 14.46
N GLU A 247 12.03 12.83 14.29
CA GLU A 247 11.60 13.68 15.41
C GLU A 247 10.48 13.00 16.19
N ILE A 248 10.61 12.89 17.52
CA ILE A 248 9.50 12.57 18.43
C ILE A 248 9.03 13.86 19.08
N ASN A 249 7.75 14.17 18.98
CA ASN A 249 7.20 15.44 19.44
C ASN A 249 5.77 15.30 20.01
N GLY A 250 5.30 16.34 20.70
CA GLY A 250 3.96 16.42 21.29
C GLY A 250 2.98 17.11 20.34
N ASN A 251 2.18 16.33 19.62
CA ASN A 251 1.13 16.82 18.73
C ASN A 251 -0.07 17.35 19.51
N LYS A 252 -0.49 18.59 19.23
CA LYS A 252 -1.65 19.26 19.84
C LYS A 252 -3.01 18.69 19.43
N LYS A 253 -3.04 17.77 18.45
CA LYS A 253 -4.24 17.04 18.01
C LYS A 253 -4.14 15.59 18.47
N PRO A 254 -4.45 15.27 19.74
CA PRO A 254 -4.23 13.93 20.29
C PRO A 254 -5.05 12.85 19.57
N GLU A 255 -6.25 13.20 19.08
CA GLU A 255 -7.17 12.27 18.40
C GLU A 255 -6.82 11.96 16.93
N ASP A 256 -5.72 12.53 16.40
CA ASP A 256 -5.26 12.21 15.05
C ASP A 256 -5.02 10.69 14.91
N LYS A 257 -5.33 10.12 13.74
CA LYS A 257 -5.13 8.69 13.50
C LYS A 257 -3.65 8.34 13.47
N SER A 258 -2.77 9.28 13.16
CA SER A 258 -1.34 9.07 13.07
C SER A 258 -0.62 9.10 14.43
N THR A 259 -1.29 9.33 15.57
CA THR A 259 -0.66 9.35 16.91
C THR A 259 -0.59 7.97 17.58
N LEU A 260 -0.74 6.90 16.80
CA LEU A 260 -0.88 5.55 17.32
C LEU A 260 0.47 4.83 17.44
N TRP A 261 0.70 4.29 18.63
CA TRP A 261 1.85 3.50 19.02
C TRP A 261 1.41 2.08 19.41
N THR A 262 2.32 1.13 19.28
CA THR A 262 2.17 -0.23 19.76
C THR A 262 3.33 -0.62 20.66
N VAL A 263 3.11 -1.59 21.53
CA VAL A 263 4.17 -2.18 22.35
C VAL A 263 4.60 -3.51 21.70
N PRO A 264 5.66 -3.57 20.89
CA PRO A 264 6.00 -4.80 20.19
C PRO A 264 6.52 -5.91 21.12
N ARG A 265 7.16 -5.57 22.25
CA ARG A 265 7.78 -6.55 23.13
C ARG A 265 8.05 -6.00 24.53
N ILE A 266 8.07 -6.92 25.51
CA ILE A 266 8.59 -6.73 26.88
C ILE A 266 9.99 -7.37 26.96
N ARG A 267 10.97 -6.68 27.55
CA ARG A 267 12.35 -7.18 27.70
C ARG A 267 12.35 -8.48 28.51
N GLY A 268 13.16 -9.45 28.08
CA GLY A 268 13.27 -10.75 28.76
C GLY A 268 12.05 -11.68 28.61
N ARG A 269 10.89 -11.20 28.12
CA ARG A 269 9.72 -12.06 27.90
C ARG A 269 9.78 -12.73 26.52
N SER A 270 9.58 -14.04 26.53
CA SER A 270 9.30 -14.88 25.37
C SER A 270 8.09 -15.76 25.68
N ALA A 271 7.28 -16.07 24.66
CA ALA A 271 6.12 -16.93 24.82
C ALA A 271 6.56 -18.38 25.05
N SER A 272 5.91 -19.09 25.97
CA SER A 272 6.00 -20.54 26.01
C SER A 272 5.28 -21.15 24.79
N ALA A 273 5.57 -22.41 24.47
CA ALA A 273 4.91 -23.11 23.35
C ALA A 273 3.37 -23.18 23.55
N GLU A 274 2.92 -23.34 24.79
CA GLU A 274 1.50 -23.38 25.17
C GLU A 274 0.82 -22.03 25.01
N GLU A 275 1.51 -20.94 25.40
CA GLU A 275 1.01 -19.57 25.23
C GLU A 275 0.88 -19.19 23.76
N LEU A 276 1.82 -19.62 22.91
CA LEU A 276 1.73 -19.41 21.46
C LEU A 276 0.52 -20.11 20.84
N ASP A 277 0.21 -21.34 21.27
CA ASP A 277 -0.96 -22.08 20.81
C ASP A 277 -2.28 -21.42 21.28
N ALA A 278 -2.33 -20.98 22.54
CA ALA A 278 -3.48 -20.24 23.08
C ALA A 278 -3.71 -18.91 22.34
N MET A 279 -2.63 -18.16 22.05
CA MET A 279 -2.70 -16.93 21.26
C MET A 279 -3.16 -17.21 19.83
N ALA A 280 -2.68 -18.29 19.20
CA ALA A 280 -3.10 -18.67 17.84
C ALA A 280 -4.60 -18.98 17.76
N LYS A 281 -5.18 -19.57 18.81
CA LYS A 281 -6.62 -19.88 18.90
C LYS A 281 -7.50 -18.63 19.08
N LYS A 282 -6.98 -17.56 19.67
CA LYS A 282 -7.72 -16.30 19.93
C LYS A 282 -7.84 -15.38 18.71
N ILE A 283 -7.13 -15.66 17.61
CA ILE A 283 -7.11 -14.80 16.42
C ILE A 283 -8.48 -14.75 15.75
N VAL A 284 -9.05 -13.55 15.65
CA VAL A 284 -10.30 -13.33 14.91
C VAL A 284 -10.04 -13.52 13.41
N LYS A 285 -10.52 -14.64 12.87
CA LYS A 285 -10.39 -14.96 11.44
C LYS A 285 -11.13 -13.93 10.58
N MET A 286 -10.56 -13.65 9.40
CA MET A 286 -11.17 -12.82 8.37
C MET A 286 -11.52 -13.74 7.20
N GLY A 287 -12.80 -13.72 6.79
CA GLY A 287 -13.24 -14.49 5.64
C GLY A 287 -12.55 -14.03 4.36
N PHE A 288 -12.49 -14.91 3.35
CA PHE A 288 -11.84 -14.62 2.08
C PHE A 288 -12.38 -13.34 1.41
N LEU A 289 -13.71 -13.17 1.33
CA LEU A 289 -14.31 -11.99 0.70
C LEU A 289 -13.90 -10.68 1.38
N ALA A 290 -13.75 -10.71 2.71
CA ALA A 290 -13.31 -9.55 3.46
C ALA A 290 -11.83 -9.24 3.18
N LYS A 291 -10.97 -10.26 3.14
CA LYS A 291 -9.55 -10.11 2.73
C LYS A 291 -9.43 -9.58 1.30
N PHE A 292 -10.24 -10.10 0.38
CA PHE A 292 -10.31 -9.65 -1.00
C PHE A 292 -10.74 -8.19 -1.09
N ALA A 293 -11.82 -7.79 -0.43
CA ALA A 293 -12.30 -6.41 -0.44
C ALA A 293 -11.26 -5.42 0.12
N GLU A 294 -10.59 -5.77 1.22
CA GLU A 294 -9.50 -4.97 1.78
C GLU A 294 -8.36 -4.81 0.77
N LEU A 295 -7.89 -5.91 0.17
CA LEU A 295 -6.81 -5.89 -0.81
C LEU A 295 -7.18 -5.08 -2.06
N GLN A 296 -8.38 -5.23 -2.61
CA GLN A 296 -8.84 -4.44 -3.77
C GLN A 296 -8.90 -2.94 -3.44
N GLY A 297 -9.38 -2.59 -2.24
CA GLY A 297 -9.39 -1.21 -1.77
C GLY A 297 -7.98 -0.62 -1.64
N LEU A 298 -7.03 -1.41 -1.13
CA LEU A 298 -5.62 -1.03 -1.06
C LEU A 298 -5.00 -0.87 -2.45
N MET A 299 -5.24 -1.80 -3.37
CA MET A 299 -4.78 -1.72 -4.76
C MET A 299 -5.28 -0.44 -5.43
N PHE A 300 -6.56 -0.09 -5.30
CA PHE A 300 -7.11 1.13 -5.87
C PHE A 300 -6.46 2.40 -5.29
N ARG A 301 -6.32 2.47 -3.96
CA ARG A 301 -5.70 3.63 -3.29
C ARG A 301 -4.23 3.79 -3.67
N HIS A 302 -3.46 2.71 -3.63
CA HIS A 302 -2.03 2.75 -3.96
C HIS A 302 -1.83 3.09 -5.44
N ASN A 303 -2.65 2.53 -6.33
CA ASN A 303 -2.57 2.82 -7.74
C ASN A 303 -2.80 4.31 -8.07
N ASN A 304 -3.74 4.95 -7.36
CA ASN A 304 -3.97 6.39 -7.50
C ASN A 304 -2.90 7.26 -6.82
N ALA A 305 -2.17 6.71 -5.84
CA ALA A 305 -1.11 7.42 -5.12
C ALA A 305 0.26 7.38 -5.82
N LEU A 306 0.40 6.71 -6.96
CA LEU A 306 1.64 6.64 -7.75
C LEU A 306 1.88 7.92 -8.57
N THR A 307 2.10 9.05 -7.88
CA THR A 307 2.30 10.38 -8.50
C THR A 307 3.76 10.81 -8.58
N THR A 308 4.69 9.96 -8.13
CA THR A 308 6.12 10.27 -8.14
C THR A 308 6.62 10.44 -9.57
N VAL A 309 7.24 11.61 -9.84
CA VAL A 309 7.82 11.95 -11.13
C VAL A 309 8.96 11.00 -11.46
N HIS A 310 8.91 10.38 -12.64
CA HIS A 310 9.97 9.52 -13.13
C HIS A 310 10.64 10.12 -14.37
N PRO A 311 11.98 10.05 -14.54
CA PRO A 311 12.67 10.64 -15.68
C PRO A 311 12.14 10.14 -17.03
N PHE A 312 11.74 8.87 -17.13
CA PHE A 312 11.20 8.25 -18.36
C PHE A 312 9.67 8.24 -18.45
N GLN A 313 8.98 9.01 -17.61
CA GLN A 313 7.53 9.14 -17.71
C GLN A 313 7.15 9.77 -19.06
N SER A 314 6.01 9.33 -19.61
CA SER A 314 5.45 9.88 -20.85
C SER A 314 3.93 10.01 -20.72
N THR A 315 3.35 10.87 -21.55
CA THR A 315 1.92 11.19 -21.50
C THR A 315 1.18 10.51 -22.65
N PRO A 316 -0.12 10.21 -22.49
CA PRO A 316 -0.94 9.60 -23.55
C PRO A 316 -0.79 10.30 -24.90
N LEU A 317 -0.81 11.64 -24.89
CA LEU A 317 -0.66 12.48 -26.08
C LEU A 317 0.62 12.19 -26.89
N THR A 318 1.71 11.81 -26.23
CA THR A 318 3.01 11.56 -26.87
C THR A 318 3.18 10.15 -27.42
N TRP A 319 2.31 9.20 -27.05
CA TRP A 319 2.50 7.79 -27.37
C TRP A 319 2.36 7.45 -28.86
N PRO A 320 1.36 7.97 -29.61
CA PRO A 320 1.28 7.74 -31.05
C PRO A 320 2.52 8.25 -31.80
N PHE A 321 3.07 9.38 -31.37
CA PHE A 321 4.25 9.96 -32.00
C PHE A 321 5.56 9.26 -31.61
N MET A 322 5.53 8.41 -30.57
CA MET A 322 6.71 7.72 -30.03
C MET A 322 7.89 8.68 -29.75
N VAL A 323 7.59 9.86 -29.19
CA VAL A 323 8.60 10.91 -28.92
C VAL A 323 9.70 10.42 -27.99
N ARG A 324 9.36 9.53 -27.06
CA ARG A 324 10.28 9.00 -26.06
C ARG A 324 9.91 7.58 -25.64
N GLY A 325 10.90 6.69 -25.63
CA GLY A 325 10.82 5.34 -25.07
C GLY A 325 11.25 5.26 -23.60
N ILE A 326 11.47 4.05 -23.11
CA ILE A 326 11.80 3.76 -21.70
C ILE A 326 13.14 3.02 -21.63
N SER A 327 14.09 3.52 -20.84
CA SER A 327 15.29 2.75 -20.52
C SER A 327 15.00 1.75 -19.40
N PHE A 328 15.23 0.46 -19.66
CA PHE A 328 15.10 -0.60 -18.65
C PHE A 328 16.41 -0.90 -17.96
N TRP A 329 17.51 -0.86 -18.72
CA TRP A 329 18.83 -1.21 -18.20
C TRP A 329 19.92 -0.49 -18.98
N THR A 330 20.98 -0.09 -18.28
CA THR A 330 22.15 0.53 -18.88
C THR A 330 23.37 0.12 -18.07
N ASP A 331 24.37 -0.44 -18.74
CA ASP A 331 25.69 -0.71 -18.20
C ASP A 331 26.69 0.27 -18.81
N LYS A 332 27.31 1.08 -17.95
CA LYS A 332 28.23 2.14 -18.33
C LYS A 332 29.59 1.58 -18.75
N ASP A 333 30.00 0.45 -18.17
CA ASP A 333 31.33 -0.12 -18.39
C ASP A 333 31.37 -0.86 -19.72
N SER A 334 30.35 -1.70 -19.99
CA SER A 334 30.22 -2.39 -21.27
C SER A 334 29.57 -1.55 -22.38
N ARG A 335 29.05 -0.35 -22.05
CA ARG A 335 28.29 0.55 -22.94
C ARG A 335 27.09 -0.12 -23.61
N ARG A 336 26.39 -0.99 -22.88
CA ARG A 336 25.20 -1.71 -23.36
C ARG A 336 23.95 -1.15 -22.70
N GLN A 337 22.82 -1.19 -23.42
CA GLN A 337 21.53 -0.74 -22.88
C GLN A 337 20.37 -1.55 -23.44
N ILE A 338 19.29 -1.67 -22.65
CA ILE A 338 18.00 -2.22 -23.07
C ILE A 338 17.00 -1.07 -23.03
N TYR A 339 16.48 -0.71 -24.21
CA TYR A 339 15.58 0.41 -24.39
C TYR A 339 14.28 -0.05 -25.06
N LEU A 340 13.15 0.26 -24.44
CA LEU A 340 11.83 0.02 -25.00
C LEU A 340 11.46 1.14 -25.96
N MET A 341 11.35 0.79 -27.23
CA MET A 341 10.75 1.61 -28.27
C MET A 341 10.00 0.71 -29.25
N GLY A 342 8.92 1.23 -29.83
CA GLY A 342 8.26 0.56 -30.95
C GLY A 342 9.13 0.62 -32.22
N ASN A 343 8.79 -0.22 -33.20
CA ASN A 343 9.34 -0.07 -34.54
C ASN A 343 8.73 1.21 -35.18
N PRO A 344 9.52 2.27 -35.45
CA PRO A 344 8.97 3.55 -35.91
C PRO A 344 8.12 3.45 -37.18
N VAL A 345 8.55 2.60 -38.12
CA VAL A 345 7.86 2.43 -39.39
C VAL A 345 6.49 1.80 -39.16
N GLY A 346 6.45 0.67 -38.45
CA GLY A 346 5.19 -0.02 -38.14
C GLY A 346 4.27 0.85 -37.30
N TRP A 347 4.82 1.52 -36.30
CA TRP A 347 4.07 2.33 -35.35
C TRP A 347 3.34 3.47 -36.05
N TRP A 348 4.05 4.29 -36.82
CA TRP A 348 3.44 5.41 -37.52
C TRP A 348 2.50 4.97 -38.64
N ILE A 349 2.82 3.89 -39.36
CA ILE A 349 1.87 3.33 -40.34
C ILE A 349 0.56 2.96 -39.64
N SER A 350 0.62 2.41 -38.42
CA SER A 350 -0.57 2.02 -37.68
C SER A 350 -1.42 3.20 -37.20
N ASP A 351 -0.78 4.29 -36.77
CA ASP A 351 -1.49 5.51 -36.39
C ASP A 351 -2.08 6.24 -37.61
N VAL A 352 -1.36 6.26 -38.74
CA VAL A 352 -1.89 6.77 -40.02
C VAL A 352 -3.08 5.92 -40.48
N ALA A 353 -3.01 4.60 -40.36
CA ALA A 353 -4.12 3.70 -40.67
C ALA A 353 -5.36 3.99 -39.82
N LEU A 354 -5.20 4.23 -38.51
CA LEU A 354 -6.31 4.64 -37.65
C LEU A 354 -6.97 5.94 -38.13
N LEU A 355 -6.16 6.94 -38.49
CA LEU A 355 -6.65 8.20 -39.03
C LEU A 355 -7.38 8.00 -40.36
N MET A 356 -6.79 7.25 -41.29
CA MET A 356 -7.39 6.94 -42.60
C MET A 356 -8.72 6.21 -42.45
N TYR A 357 -8.83 5.26 -41.52
CA TYR A 357 -10.08 4.57 -41.23
C TYR A 357 -11.15 5.57 -40.76
N GLY A 358 -10.81 6.43 -39.79
CA GLY A 358 -11.73 7.44 -39.27
C GLY A 358 -12.23 8.39 -40.38
N VAL A 359 -11.31 8.92 -41.19
CA VAL A 359 -11.64 9.78 -42.33
C VAL A 359 -12.53 9.05 -43.33
N THR A 360 -12.20 7.80 -43.68
CA THR A 360 -12.97 6.99 -44.63
C THR A 360 -14.40 6.78 -44.13
N MET A 361 -14.58 6.41 -42.85
CA MET A 361 -15.91 6.20 -42.27
C MET A 361 -16.73 7.48 -42.20
N VAL A 362 -16.12 8.62 -41.85
CA VAL A 362 -16.80 9.93 -41.86
C VAL A 362 -17.21 10.32 -43.28
N MET A 363 -16.32 10.17 -44.26
CA MET A 363 -16.61 10.47 -45.66
C MET A 363 -17.74 9.59 -46.20
N ILE A 364 -17.70 8.28 -45.94
CA ILE A 364 -18.79 7.37 -46.30
C ILE A 364 -20.10 7.84 -45.67
N ALA A 365 -20.12 8.16 -44.36
CA ALA A 365 -21.33 8.63 -43.69
C ALA A 365 -21.89 9.94 -44.27
N LEU A 366 -21.02 10.90 -44.63
CA LEU A 366 -21.41 12.16 -45.26
C LEU A 366 -21.99 11.94 -46.66
N LEU A 367 -21.38 11.07 -47.47
CA LEU A 367 -21.82 10.77 -48.83
C LEU A 367 -23.12 9.96 -48.84
N THR A 368 -23.26 8.97 -47.94
CA THR A 368 -24.53 8.25 -47.75
C THR A 368 -25.66 9.20 -47.35
N ARG A 369 -25.41 10.21 -46.49
CA ARG A 369 -26.41 11.24 -46.17
C ARG A 369 -26.80 12.13 -47.35
N ARG A 370 -25.96 12.21 -48.38
CA ARG A 370 -26.24 12.91 -49.65
C ARG A 370 -26.80 11.99 -50.74
N ASN A 371 -27.19 10.76 -50.39
CA ASN A 371 -27.64 9.72 -51.33
C ASN A 371 -26.59 9.37 -52.40
N VAL A 372 -25.29 9.46 -52.06
CA VAL A 372 -24.18 9.02 -52.91
C VAL A 372 -23.55 7.77 -52.29
N GLU A 373 -23.76 6.62 -52.91
CA GLU A 373 -23.17 5.36 -52.49
C GLU A 373 -21.80 5.16 -53.17
N VAL A 374 -20.73 5.20 -52.38
CA VAL A 374 -19.34 5.04 -52.87
C VAL A 374 -18.81 3.63 -52.64
N VAL A 375 -19.36 2.91 -51.66
CA VAL A 375 -18.90 1.59 -51.24
C VAL A 375 -20.11 0.67 -51.15
N ASP A 376 -19.95 -0.58 -51.61
CA ASP A 376 -20.99 -1.60 -51.47
C ASP A 376 -21.45 -1.76 -50.02
N GLY A 377 -22.76 -1.91 -49.80
CA GLY A 377 -23.34 -1.95 -48.48
C GLY A 377 -22.86 -3.12 -47.61
N ILE A 378 -22.42 -4.25 -48.19
CA ILE A 378 -21.84 -5.37 -47.46
C ILE A 378 -20.45 -4.99 -46.93
N VAL A 379 -19.64 -4.38 -47.79
CA VAL A 379 -18.28 -3.90 -47.46
C VAL A 379 -18.35 -2.84 -46.37
N GLN A 380 -19.23 -1.84 -46.52
CA GLN A 380 -19.45 -0.80 -45.50
C GLN A 380 -19.87 -1.40 -44.15
N ARG A 381 -20.80 -2.37 -44.14
CA ARG A 381 -21.23 -3.04 -42.89
C ARG A 381 -20.10 -3.83 -42.24
N HIS A 382 -19.25 -4.48 -43.03
CA HIS A 382 -18.10 -5.21 -42.50
C HIS A 382 -17.05 -4.24 -41.91
N MET A 383 -16.71 -3.15 -42.60
CA MET A 383 -15.82 -2.11 -42.08
C MET A 383 -16.35 -1.48 -40.79
N LEU A 384 -17.67 -1.22 -40.72
CA LEU A 384 -18.28 -0.65 -39.52
C LEU A 384 -18.29 -1.63 -38.34
N ARG A 385 -18.62 -2.91 -38.57
CA ARG A 385 -18.77 -3.90 -37.49
C ARG A 385 -17.44 -4.50 -37.05
N SER A 386 -16.63 -4.97 -37.99
CA SER A 386 -15.38 -5.68 -37.70
C SER A 386 -14.26 -4.70 -37.40
N THR A 387 -13.90 -3.83 -38.36
CA THR A 387 -12.84 -2.83 -38.16
C THR A 387 -13.25 -1.80 -37.11
N GLY A 388 -14.52 -1.40 -37.07
CA GLY A 388 -15.03 -0.49 -36.05
C GLY A 388 -14.95 -1.07 -34.63
N PHE A 389 -15.14 -2.38 -34.45
CA PHE A 389 -14.92 -3.04 -33.16
C PHE A 389 -13.44 -2.99 -32.74
N ILE A 390 -12.51 -3.23 -33.68
CA ILE A 390 -11.06 -3.13 -33.42
C ILE A 390 -10.69 -1.70 -33.01
N VAL A 391 -11.18 -0.70 -33.74
CA VAL A 391 -10.95 0.71 -33.40
C VAL A 391 -11.59 1.10 -32.07
N ALA A 392 -12.79 0.59 -31.77
CA ALA A 392 -13.40 0.78 -30.46
C ALA A 392 -12.55 0.15 -29.34
N ALA A 393 -11.95 -1.01 -29.57
CA ALA A 393 -11.02 -1.62 -28.62
C ALA A 393 -9.75 -0.75 -28.43
N TRP A 394 -9.20 -0.17 -29.50
CA TRP A 394 -8.11 0.82 -29.40
C TRP A 394 -8.53 2.01 -28.52
N VAL A 395 -9.70 2.60 -28.77
CA VAL A 395 -10.24 3.72 -27.97
C VAL A 395 -10.38 3.34 -26.49
N LEU A 396 -10.99 2.18 -26.20
CA LEU A 396 -11.21 1.71 -24.84
C LEU A 396 -9.91 1.41 -24.08
N HIS A 397 -8.83 1.05 -24.77
CA HIS A 397 -7.53 0.84 -24.15
C HIS A 397 -6.66 2.10 -24.10
N TYR A 398 -6.99 3.15 -24.86
CA TYR A 398 -6.17 4.37 -24.92
C TYR A 398 -6.78 5.55 -24.15
N VAL A 399 -8.05 5.86 -24.38
CA VAL A 399 -8.72 7.06 -23.84
C VAL A 399 -8.75 7.11 -22.32
N PRO A 400 -8.96 6.00 -21.56
CA PRO A 400 -8.97 6.06 -20.11
C PRO A 400 -7.68 6.63 -19.49
N PHE A 401 -6.54 6.51 -20.17
CA PHE A 401 -5.27 7.04 -19.67
C PHE A 401 -5.22 8.57 -19.61
N PHE A 402 -6.05 9.28 -20.37
CA PHE A 402 -6.17 10.74 -20.28
C PHE A 402 -6.84 11.20 -18.98
N LEU A 403 -7.58 10.30 -18.31
CA LEU A 403 -8.29 10.58 -17.05
C LEU A 403 -7.47 10.17 -15.81
N MET A 404 -6.30 9.54 -16.00
CA MET A 404 -5.48 9.03 -14.90
C MET A 404 -4.44 10.06 -14.45
N GLY A 405 -4.56 10.54 -13.20
CA GLY A 405 -3.62 11.48 -12.57
C GLY A 405 -2.37 10.85 -11.95
N ARG A 406 -1.88 9.71 -12.47
CA ARG A 406 -0.72 8.97 -11.96
C ARG A 406 0.43 8.97 -12.97
N SER A 407 1.61 8.52 -12.57
CA SER A 407 2.76 8.38 -13.47
C SER A 407 2.49 7.31 -14.53
N LEU A 408 2.62 7.69 -15.81
CA LEU A 408 2.39 6.83 -16.97
C LEU A 408 3.63 6.71 -17.84
N PHE A 409 3.62 5.69 -18.71
CA PHE A 409 4.77 5.27 -19.49
C PHE A 409 4.33 4.68 -20.83
N LEU A 410 5.21 4.65 -21.83
CA LEU A 410 4.92 4.15 -23.18
C LEU A 410 4.33 2.72 -23.20
N HIS A 411 4.73 1.85 -22.27
CA HIS A 411 4.21 0.48 -22.22
C HIS A 411 2.70 0.40 -21.96
N HIS A 412 2.09 1.45 -21.39
CA HIS A 412 0.64 1.53 -21.20
C HIS A 412 -0.12 1.61 -22.54
N TYR A 413 0.52 2.12 -23.60
CA TYR A 413 -0.07 2.17 -24.94
C TYR A 413 0.03 0.85 -25.69
N LEU A 414 0.87 -0.11 -25.25
CA LEU A 414 1.11 -1.34 -26.01
C LEU A 414 -0.18 -2.15 -26.29
N PRO A 415 -1.10 -2.34 -25.33
CA PRO A 415 -2.38 -2.99 -25.63
C PRO A 415 -3.18 -2.28 -26.73
N SER A 416 -3.24 -0.94 -26.68
CA SER A 416 -3.89 -0.14 -27.72
C SER A 416 -3.18 -0.29 -29.06
N SER A 417 -1.85 -0.26 -29.08
CA SER A 417 -1.05 -0.39 -30.30
C SER A 417 -1.33 -1.69 -31.06
N ILE A 418 -1.62 -2.80 -30.36
CA ILE A 418 -2.03 -4.07 -31.00
C ILE A 418 -3.28 -3.85 -31.87
N PHE A 419 -4.29 -3.15 -31.34
CA PHE A 419 -5.49 -2.83 -32.10
C PHE A 419 -5.22 -1.87 -33.26
N ALA A 420 -4.25 -0.94 -33.12
CA ALA A 420 -3.82 -0.09 -34.23
C ALA A 420 -3.22 -0.91 -35.39
N TYR A 421 -2.35 -1.88 -35.08
CA TYR A 421 -1.81 -2.81 -36.08
C TYR A 421 -2.90 -3.66 -36.73
N MET A 422 -3.89 -4.13 -35.95
CA MET A 422 -5.03 -4.86 -36.49
C MET A 422 -5.88 -3.99 -37.44
N THR A 423 -6.07 -2.70 -37.13
CA THR A 423 -6.74 -1.75 -38.04
C THR A 423 -5.94 -1.56 -39.33
N THR A 424 -4.62 -1.52 -39.25
CA THR A 424 -3.73 -1.46 -40.43
C THR A 424 -3.97 -2.66 -41.34
N ALA A 425 -3.98 -3.86 -40.77
CA ALA A 425 -4.25 -5.09 -41.52
C ALA A 425 -5.65 -5.07 -42.15
N ALA A 426 -6.66 -4.58 -41.43
CA ALA A 426 -8.02 -4.47 -41.94
C ALA A 426 -8.15 -3.45 -43.11
N LEU A 427 -7.44 -2.33 -43.04
CA LEU A 427 -7.39 -1.36 -44.14
C LEU A 427 -6.61 -1.88 -45.34
N PHE A 428 -5.50 -2.57 -45.11
CA PHE A 428 -4.75 -3.22 -46.17
C PHE A 428 -5.62 -4.26 -46.89
N GLN A 429 -6.37 -5.07 -46.13
CA GLN A 429 -7.34 -6.01 -46.69
C GLN A 429 -8.39 -5.29 -47.56
N PHE A 430 -8.93 -4.17 -47.09
CA PHE A 430 -9.90 -3.36 -47.83
C PHE A 430 -9.30 -2.78 -49.12
N ALA A 431 -8.06 -2.31 -49.08
CA ALA A 431 -7.40 -1.72 -50.23
C ALA A 431 -6.94 -2.75 -51.28
N SER A 432 -6.59 -3.97 -50.85
CA SER A 432 -5.92 -4.95 -51.71
C SER A 432 -6.80 -6.11 -52.18
N ILE A 433 -7.93 -6.39 -51.52
CA ILE A 433 -8.80 -7.51 -51.87
C ILE A 433 -10.03 -7.02 -52.65
N MET A 434 -10.07 -7.35 -53.95
CA MET A 434 -11.17 -6.98 -54.85
C MET A 434 -12.47 -7.76 -54.56
N ASP A 435 -12.39 -9.00 -54.07
CA ASP A 435 -13.54 -9.81 -53.63
C ASP A 435 -13.74 -9.72 -52.10
N TYR A 436 -13.86 -8.49 -51.61
CA TYR A 436 -14.11 -8.21 -50.20
C TYR A 436 -15.41 -8.86 -49.64
N PRO A 437 -16.52 -8.97 -50.41
CA PRO A 437 -17.75 -9.60 -49.94
C PRO A 437 -17.60 -11.07 -49.52
N ARG A 438 -16.60 -11.80 -50.03
CA ARG A 438 -16.29 -13.17 -49.60
C ARG A 438 -15.94 -13.28 -48.12
N PHE A 439 -15.37 -12.23 -47.55
CA PHE A 439 -14.95 -12.17 -46.14
C PHE A 439 -16.00 -11.52 -45.23
N ALA A 440 -17.03 -10.91 -45.82
CA ALA A 440 -18.17 -10.42 -45.09
C ALA A 440 -19.15 -11.57 -44.84
N LEU A 441 -19.36 -11.93 -43.57
CA LEU A 441 -20.33 -12.94 -43.16
C LEU A 441 -21.73 -12.56 -43.69
N LYS A 442 -22.13 -13.19 -44.81
CA LYS A 442 -23.35 -12.85 -45.54
C LYS A 442 -24.61 -13.41 -44.85
N HIS A 443 -24.50 -14.55 -44.15
CA HIS A 443 -25.59 -15.16 -43.38
C HIS A 443 -25.07 -15.90 -42.14
N TRP A 444 -25.71 -15.69 -40.98
CA TRP A 444 -25.43 -16.43 -39.73
C TRP A 444 -25.86 -17.91 -39.78
N HIS A 445 -26.78 -18.27 -40.69
CA HIS A 445 -27.37 -19.61 -40.78
C HIS A 445 -26.82 -20.50 -41.91
N SER A 446 -25.94 -20.00 -42.78
CA SER A 446 -25.31 -20.86 -43.78
C SER A 446 -24.09 -21.56 -43.16
N ASN A 447 -24.29 -22.83 -42.78
CA ASN A 447 -23.28 -23.83 -42.42
C ASN A 447 -21.90 -23.27 -42.05
N VAL A 448 -21.63 -23.21 -40.75
CA VAL A 448 -20.33 -22.97 -40.10
C VAL A 448 -19.33 -24.10 -40.43
N ARG A 449 -19.06 -24.33 -41.71
CA ARG A 449 -18.00 -25.20 -42.21
C ARG A 449 -16.75 -24.42 -42.65
N ALA A 450 -16.85 -23.09 -42.76
CA ALA A 450 -15.72 -22.24 -43.19
C ALA A 450 -14.69 -21.92 -42.08
N LEU A 451 -14.88 -22.43 -40.86
CA LEU A 451 -13.99 -22.20 -39.71
C LEU A 451 -13.53 -23.51 -39.05
N VAL A 452 -13.55 -24.63 -39.78
CA VAL A 452 -12.66 -25.75 -39.45
C VAL A 452 -11.32 -25.39 -40.10
N PRO A 453 -10.23 -25.19 -39.34
CA PRO A 453 -8.93 -24.99 -39.94
C PRO A 453 -8.67 -26.21 -40.82
N SER A 454 -8.43 -25.98 -42.12
CA SER A 454 -7.96 -27.06 -42.99
C SER A 454 -6.72 -27.68 -42.34
N GLY A 455 -6.53 -29.01 -42.42
CA GLY A 455 -5.36 -29.67 -41.82
C GLY A 455 -4.03 -29.03 -42.25
N VAL A 456 -4.00 -28.36 -43.39
CA VAL A 456 -2.87 -27.58 -43.92
C VAL A 456 -2.52 -26.38 -43.02
N SER A 457 -3.50 -25.72 -42.39
CA SER A 457 -3.30 -24.59 -41.49
C SER A 457 -2.62 -25.00 -40.17
N VAL A 458 -2.94 -26.20 -39.67
CA VAL A 458 -2.34 -26.78 -38.45
C VAL A 458 -0.91 -27.26 -38.73
N VAL A 459 -0.67 -27.85 -39.90
CA VAL A 459 0.68 -28.28 -40.34
C VAL A 459 1.57 -27.07 -40.64
N GLY A 460 1.05 -26.02 -41.27
CA GLY A 460 1.80 -24.79 -41.52
C GLY A 460 2.23 -24.06 -40.24
N PHE A 461 1.38 -24.05 -39.22
CA PHE A 461 1.72 -23.47 -37.91
C PHE A 461 2.75 -24.33 -37.15
N GLY A 462 2.66 -25.67 -37.27
CA GLY A 462 3.65 -26.59 -36.68
C GLY A 462 5.04 -26.47 -37.30
N ILE A 463 5.13 -26.24 -38.61
CA ILE A 463 6.41 -26.04 -39.31
C ILE A 463 7.06 -24.70 -38.94
N LEU A 464 6.26 -23.65 -38.75
CA LEU A 464 6.75 -22.33 -38.34
C LEU A 464 7.22 -22.28 -36.87
N VAL A 465 6.61 -23.07 -35.99
CA VAL A 465 7.03 -23.19 -34.57
C VAL A 465 8.25 -24.08 -34.41
N ALA A 466 8.47 -25.05 -35.32
CA ALA A 466 9.66 -25.91 -35.29
C ALA A 466 10.91 -25.29 -35.96
N ALA A 467 10.75 -24.14 -36.62
CA ALA A 467 11.84 -23.42 -37.31
C ALA A 467 12.37 -22.19 -36.53
N GLN A 468 11.99 -22.04 -35.26
CA GLN A 468 12.63 -21.18 -34.25
C GLN A 468 13.20 -22.07 -33.14
#